data_AF-A0A6A6NLG4-F1
#
_entry.id   AF-A0A6A6NLG4-F1
#
_cell.length_a   1.000
_cell.length_b   1.000
_cell.length_c   1.000
_cell.angle_alpha   90.00
_cell.angle_beta   90.00
_cell.angle_gamma   90.00
#
_symmetry.space_group_name_H-M   'P 1'
#
loop_
_entity.id
_entity.type
_entity.pdbx_description
1 polymer ?
#
loop_
_entity_poly.entity_id
_entity_poly.type
_entity_poly.pdbx_seq_one_letter_code
_entity_poly.pdbx_strand_id
1 'polypeptide(L)'
;MPEKNILTWTVMISGLAQNGFGEEGLKLFNQMKILGFEPCDYAFAGAITSCAVLGTLEHGRQLHAQLVRFGFDSSLSAGNALITITGQHGHGGQAIELFEEMLAEGILPDRITFLTVLSACSHAGLVKEGHHYFNSMYAVYGIIPGNMDIGIKAAEQLFELKPEHDGTYVQLSNMYAVAGRWADVAKVRKLMRDRGVKKEPGCSWLEVENMVHVFLVDDAVHPEVHAVYNYLDKLRQEMKKLGYVPDTKFVLHDMEFDQKEYALSTHSEKLAVAFGLMKLPRGATIRVFKNLRICGDCHNAIKYMSEVVRRKLL
;
A
#
# COMPACT_ATOMS: atom_id res chain seq x y z
N MET A 1 -31.38 -3.71 -4.50
CA MET A 1 -31.58 -2.63 -5.50
C MET A 1 -32.65 -3.07 -6.49
N PRO A 2 -33.67 -2.26 -6.79
CA PRO A 2 -34.84 -2.71 -7.57
C PRO A 2 -34.58 -2.83 -9.07
N GLU A 3 -33.65 -2.05 -9.65
CA GLU A 3 -33.28 -2.13 -11.07
C GLU A 3 -31.76 -2.10 -11.25
N LYS A 4 -31.23 -3.03 -12.06
CA LYS A 4 -29.82 -3.09 -12.43
C LYS A 4 -29.64 -2.43 -13.81
N ASN A 5 -28.79 -1.43 -13.88
CA ASN A 5 -28.35 -0.79 -15.12
C ASN A 5 -26.81 -0.85 -15.26
N ILE A 6 -26.28 -0.45 -16.42
CA ILE A 6 -24.84 -0.47 -16.72
C ILE A 6 -24.03 0.24 -15.62
N LEU A 7 -24.52 1.39 -15.13
CA LEU A 7 -23.88 2.16 -14.06
C LEU A 7 -23.79 1.35 -12.76
N THR A 8 -24.89 0.72 -12.31
CA THR A 8 -24.88 -0.09 -11.09
C THR A 8 -23.91 -1.27 -11.18
N TRP A 9 -23.85 -1.96 -12.32
CA TRP A 9 -22.88 -3.04 -12.55
C TRP A 9 -21.44 -2.51 -12.46
N THR A 10 -21.16 -1.43 -13.17
CA THR A 10 -19.83 -0.81 -13.23
C THR A 10 -19.34 -0.40 -11.85
N VAL A 11 -20.21 0.24 -11.05
CA VAL A 11 -19.88 0.67 -9.68
C VAL A 11 -19.63 -0.54 -8.77
N MET A 12 -20.45 -1.59 -8.87
CA MET A 12 -20.25 -2.81 -8.07
C MET A 12 -18.94 -3.53 -8.42
N ILE A 13 -18.64 -3.69 -9.72
CA ILE A 13 -17.42 -4.34 -10.20
C ILE A 13 -16.18 -3.57 -9.72
N SER A 14 -16.17 -2.25 -9.93
CA SER A 14 -15.04 -1.40 -9.53
C SER A 14 -14.87 -1.34 -8.01
N GLY A 15 -15.97 -1.25 -7.27
CA GLY A 15 -15.96 -1.25 -5.81
C GLY A 15 -15.40 -2.54 -5.23
N LEU A 16 -15.78 -3.70 -5.76
CA LEU A 16 -15.23 -4.99 -5.33
C LEU A 16 -13.74 -5.09 -5.63
N ALA A 17 -13.31 -4.70 -6.83
CA ALA A 17 -11.90 -4.68 -7.21
C ALA A 17 -11.07 -3.84 -6.24
N GLN A 18 -11.50 -2.60 -5.95
CA GLN A 18 -10.78 -1.67 -5.07
C GLN A 18 -10.67 -2.15 -3.61
N ASN A 19 -11.59 -3.01 -3.17
CA ASN A 19 -11.60 -3.55 -1.81
C ASN A 19 -10.95 -4.93 -1.70
N GLY A 20 -10.25 -5.39 -2.73
CA GLY A 20 -9.53 -6.66 -2.72
C GLY A 20 -10.38 -7.89 -3.08
N PHE A 21 -11.66 -7.71 -3.40
CA PHE A 21 -12.59 -8.78 -3.78
C PHE A 21 -12.60 -9.00 -5.30
N GLY A 22 -11.41 -9.27 -5.86
CA GLY A 22 -11.23 -9.37 -7.32
C GLY A 22 -12.01 -10.53 -7.95
N GLU A 23 -12.17 -11.65 -7.25
CA GLU A 23 -12.90 -12.81 -7.78
C GLU A 23 -14.40 -12.49 -7.95
N GLU A 24 -15.00 -11.84 -6.96
CA GLU A 24 -16.38 -11.36 -6.99
C GLU A 24 -16.57 -10.30 -8.08
N GLY A 25 -15.60 -9.39 -8.23
CA GLY A 25 -15.60 -8.38 -9.30
C GLY A 25 -15.67 -9.01 -10.69
N LEU A 26 -14.84 -10.02 -10.97
CA LEU A 26 -14.86 -10.75 -12.24
C LEU A 26 -16.15 -11.57 -12.44
N LYS A 27 -16.67 -12.19 -11.37
CA LYS A 27 -17.96 -12.89 -11.42
C LYS A 27 -19.09 -11.94 -11.82
N LEU A 28 -19.15 -10.74 -11.24
CA LEU A 28 -20.15 -9.74 -11.62
C LEU A 28 -19.97 -9.25 -13.06
N PHE A 29 -18.73 -9.02 -13.51
CA PHE A 29 -18.46 -8.64 -14.89
C PHE A 29 -18.95 -9.71 -15.89
N ASN A 30 -18.70 -10.99 -15.60
CA ASN A 30 -19.18 -12.08 -16.44
C ASN A 30 -20.72 -12.19 -16.41
N GLN A 31 -21.35 -12.00 -15.25
CA GLN A 31 -22.81 -11.97 -15.14
C GLN A 31 -23.43 -10.82 -15.93
N MET A 32 -22.82 -9.64 -15.92
CA MET A 32 -23.24 -8.49 -16.72
C MET A 32 -23.29 -8.87 -18.21
N LYS A 33 -22.23 -9.50 -18.73
CA LYS A 33 -22.17 -9.98 -20.12
C LYS A 33 -23.21 -11.05 -20.43
N ILE A 34 -23.39 -12.04 -19.54
CA ILE A 34 -24.37 -13.14 -19.71
C ILE A 34 -25.80 -12.60 -19.79
N LEU A 35 -26.11 -11.55 -19.01
CA LEU A 35 -27.42 -10.91 -19.01
C LEU A 35 -27.62 -9.95 -20.20
N GLY A 36 -26.68 -9.89 -21.14
CA GLY A 36 -26.78 -9.09 -22.36
C GLY A 36 -26.46 -7.60 -22.19
N PHE A 37 -25.91 -7.19 -21.03
CA PHE A 37 -25.47 -5.81 -20.86
C PHE A 37 -24.10 -5.63 -21.52
N GLU A 38 -24.02 -4.66 -22.43
CA GLU A 38 -22.78 -4.30 -23.08
C GLU A 38 -21.84 -3.57 -22.09
N PRO A 39 -20.63 -4.09 -21.83
CA PRO A 39 -19.72 -3.45 -20.90
C PRO A 39 -19.15 -2.14 -21.46
N CYS A 40 -19.20 -1.08 -20.67
CA CYS A 40 -18.45 0.14 -20.98
C CYS A 40 -16.97 0.01 -20.61
N ASP A 41 -16.18 0.98 -21.06
CA ASP A 41 -14.76 1.14 -20.74
C ASP A 41 -14.46 1.06 -19.23
N TYR A 42 -15.27 1.70 -18.38
CA TYR A 42 -15.15 1.60 -16.91
C TYR A 42 -15.41 0.20 -16.35
N ALA A 43 -16.37 -0.55 -16.92
CA ALA A 43 -16.66 -1.91 -16.47
C ALA A 43 -15.49 -2.85 -16.78
N PHE A 44 -14.89 -2.70 -17.97
CA PHE A 44 -13.65 -3.38 -18.33
C PHE A 44 -12.49 -2.96 -17.42
N ALA A 45 -12.31 -1.67 -17.14
CA ALA A 45 -11.26 -1.18 -16.24
C ALA A 45 -11.37 -1.78 -14.83
N GLY A 46 -12.59 -1.86 -14.28
CA GLY A 46 -12.86 -2.53 -13.00
C GLY A 46 -12.55 -4.03 -13.03
N ALA A 47 -12.87 -4.73 -14.12
CA ALA A 47 -12.53 -6.15 -14.30
C ALA A 47 -11.01 -6.38 -14.43
N ILE A 48 -10.30 -5.54 -15.19
CA ILE A 48 -8.83 -5.59 -15.31
C ILE A 48 -8.17 -5.30 -13.95
N THR A 49 -8.69 -4.34 -13.20
CA THR A 49 -8.22 -4.04 -11.82
C THR A 49 -8.44 -5.24 -10.89
N SER A 50 -9.54 -5.98 -11.06
CA SER A 50 -9.78 -7.23 -10.33
C SER A 50 -8.71 -8.29 -10.65
N CYS A 51 -8.27 -8.40 -11.92
CA CYS A 51 -7.14 -9.25 -12.29
C CYS A 51 -5.83 -8.81 -11.64
N ALA A 52 -5.62 -7.50 -11.50
CA ALA A 52 -4.44 -6.94 -10.84
C ALA A 52 -4.37 -7.36 -9.37
N VAL A 53 -5.50 -7.27 -8.65
CA VAL A 53 -5.64 -7.75 -7.26
C VAL A 53 -5.35 -9.25 -7.13
N LEU A 54 -5.81 -10.05 -8.09
CA LEU A 54 -5.64 -11.51 -8.08
C LEU A 54 -4.26 -11.97 -8.55
N GLY A 55 -3.39 -11.07 -9.01
CA GLY A 55 -2.09 -11.44 -9.60
C GLY A 55 -2.20 -12.17 -10.94
N THR A 56 -3.28 -11.93 -11.71
CA THR A 56 -3.59 -12.64 -12.96
C THR A 56 -3.35 -11.76 -14.20
N LEU A 57 -2.08 -11.34 -14.40
CA LEU A 57 -1.68 -10.44 -15.49
C LEU A 57 -2.20 -10.85 -16.88
N GLU A 58 -2.05 -12.13 -17.25
CA GLU A 58 -2.47 -12.62 -18.56
C GLU A 58 -3.99 -12.53 -18.77
N HIS A 59 -4.78 -12.73 -17.71
CA HIS A 59 -6.23 -12.59 -17.78
C HIS A 59 -6.62 -11.12 -17.96
N GLY A 60 -5.94 -10.21 -17.26
CA GLY A 60 -6.16 -8.77 -17.44
C GLY A 60 -5.76 -8.29 -18.84
N ARG A 61 -4.69 -8.82 -19.44
CA ARG A 61 -4.32 -8.54 -20.84
C ARG A 61 -5.38 -9.00 -21.82
N GLN A 62 -6.00 -10.17 -21.60
CA GLN A 62 -7.11 -10.64 -22.43
C GLN A 62 -8.34 -9.73 -22.31
N LEU A 63 -8.65 -9.24 -21.11
CA LEU A 63 -9.73 -8.27 -20.91
C LEU A 63 -9.41 -6.91 -21.55
N HIS A 64 -8.16 -6.46 -21.52
CA HIS A 64 -7.72 -5.26 -22.22
C HIS A 64 -7.84 -5.41 -23.75
N ALA A 65 -7.45 -6.55 -24.31
CA ALA A 65 -7.64 -6.83 -25.74
C ALA A 65 -9.12 -6.83 -26.14
N GLN A 66 -10.01 -7.32 -25.26
CA GLN A 66 -11.46 -7.19 -25.46
C GLN A 66 -11.90 -5.73 -25.42
N LEU A 67 -11.45 -4.95 -24.42
CA LEU A 67 -11.74 -3.52 -24.32
C LEU A 67 -11.38 -2.78 -25.63
N VAL A 68 -10.18 -3.03 -26.18
CA VAL A 68 -9.71 -2.43 -27.44
C VAL A 68 -10.62 -2.82 -28.60
N ARG A 69 -11.02 -4.10 -28.66
CA ARG A 69 -11.96 -4.58 -29.69
C ARG A 69 -13.35 -3.93 -29.60
N PHE A 70 -13.75 -3.45 -28.42
CA PHE A 70 -14.97 -2.67 -28.22
C PHE A 70 -14.81 -1.19 -28.60
N GLY A 71 -13.62 -0.76 -29.05
CA GLY A 71 -13.35 0.61 -29.50
C GLY A 71 -13.04 1.60 -28.37
N PHE A 72 -12.55 1.10 -27.24
CA PHE A 72 -12.16 1.92 -26.09
C PHE A 72 -10.64 2.12 -25.97
N ASP A 73 -9.88 1.85 -27.02
CA ASP A 73 -8.42 1.97 -27.06
C ASP A 73 -7.92 3.36 -26.67
N SER A 74 -8.62 4.41 -27.10
CA SER A 74 -8.27 5.80 -26.74
C SER A 74 -8.89 6.28 -25.43
N SER A 75 -9.49 5.39 -24.62
CA SER A 75 -10.14 5.81 -23.37
C SER A 75 -9.13 5.94 -22.22
N LEU A 76 -9.30 6.98 -21.40
CA LEU A 76 -8.48 7.19 -20.20
C LEU A 76 -8.57 5.99 -19.23
N SER A 77 -9.76 5.39 -19.13
CA SER A 77 -10.01 4.24 -18.25
C SER A 77 -9.24 2.99 -18.72
N ALA A 78 -9.08 2.80 -20.04
CA ALA A 78 -8.28 1.73 -20.63
C ALA A 78 -6.80 1.86 -20.27
N GLY A 79 -6.23 3.04 -20.53
CA GLY A 79 -4.83 3.35 -20.19
C GLY A 79 -4.57 3.18 -18.70
N ASN A 80 -5.44 3.74 -17.85
CA ASN A 80 -5.33 3.60 -16.39
C ASN A 80 -5.36 2.15 -15.92
N ALA A 81 -6.22 1.31 -16.49
CA ALA A 81 -6.31 -0.11 -16.15
C ALA A 81 -5.03 -0.87 -16.54
N LEU A 82 -4.47 -0.57 -17.70
CA LEU A 82 -3.25 -1.21 -18.19
C LEU A 82 -2.01 -0.79 -17.38
N ILE A 83 -1.89 0.50 -17.04
CA ILE A 83 -0.85 1.03 -16.13
C ILE A 83 -0.97 0.37 -14.74
N THR A 84 -2.19 0.22 -14.23
CA THR A 84 -2.42 -0.38 -12.90
C THR A 84 -1.95 -1.83 -12.86
N ILE A 85 -2.39 -2.65 -13.83
CA ILE A 85 -2.06 -4.08 -13.83
C ILE A 85 -0.56 -4.32 -14.07
N THR A 86 0.09 -3.53 -14.93
CA THR A 86 1.54 -3.65 -15.16
C THR A 86 2.34 -3.20 -13.94
N GLY A 87 1.95 -2.09 -13.31
CA GLY A 87 2.59 -1.56 -12.11
C GLY A 87 2.50 -2.49 -10.90
N GLN A 88 1.32 -3.06 -10.63
CA GLN A 88 1.12 -3.98 -9.50
C GLN A 88 1.91 -5.30 -9.62
N HIS A 89 2.21 -5.73 -10.85
CA HIS A 89 3.01 -6.94 -11.10
C HIS A 89 4.53 -6.67 -11.15
N GLY A 90 4.98 -5.48 -10.75
CA GLY A 90 6.41 -5.15 -10.65
C GLY A 90 7.04 -4.66 -11.96
N HIS A 91 6.25 -4.45 -13.01
CA HIS A 91 6.72 -3.89 -14.29
C HIS A 91 6.59 -2.36 -14.31
N GLY A 92 7.13 -1.68 -13.29
CA GLY A 92 6.97 -0.23 -13.14
C GLY A 92 7.54 0.60 -14.31
N GLY A 93 8.63 0.15 -14.94
CA GLY A 93 9.17 0.81 -16.13
C GLY A 93 8.19 0.76 -17.31
N GLN A 94 7.59 -0.41 -17.56
CA GLN A 94 6.56 -0.57 -18.59
C GLN A 94 5.30 0.26 -18.27
N ALA A 95 4.92 0.36 -16.99
CA ALA A 95 3.79 1.19 -16.58
C ALA A 95 4.03 2.69 -16.89
N ILE A 96 5.28 3.15 -16.80
CA ILE A 96 5.67 4.51 -17.19
C ILE A 96 5.66 4.67 -18.72
N GLU A 97 6.20 3.71 -19.46
CA GLU A 97 6.16 3.73 -20.94
C GLU A 97 4.72 3.86 -21.45
N LEU A 98 3.80 3.05 -20.91
CA LEU A 98 2.37 3.12 -21.23
C LEU A 98 1.73 4.46 -20.87
N PHE A 99 2.17 5.08 -19.77
CA PHE A 99 1.70 6.42 -19.39
C PHE A 99 2.17 7.47 -20.39
N GLU A 100 3.44 7.43 -20.82
CA GLU A 100 3.99 8.35 -21.82
C GLU A 100 3.36 8.14 -23.21
N GLU A 101 3.07 6.89 -23.59
CA GLU A 101 2.30 6.57 -24.80
C GLU A 101 0.90 7.19 -24.74
N MET A 102 0.19 7.03 -23.62
CA MET A 102 -1.12 7.65 -23.39
C MET A 102 -1.06 9.18 -23.53
N LEU A 103 0.00 9.82 -23.02
CA LEU A 103 0.22 11.27 -23.20
C LEU A 103 0.51 11.64 -24.66
N ALA A 104 1.30 10.84 -25.38
CA ALA A 104 1.63 11.05 -26.79
C ALA A 104 0.40 10.97 -27.70
N GLU A 105 -0.59 10.16 -27.33
CA GLU A 105 -1.90 10.08 -27.98
C GLU A 105 -2.84 11.25 -27.64
N GLY A 106 -2.43 12.16 -26.75
CA GLY A 106 -3.20 13.34 -26.35
C GLY A 106 -4.27 13.05 -25.30
N ILE A 107 -4.23 11.89 -24.65
CA ILE A 107 -5.16 11.53 -23.58
C ILE A 107 -4.70 12.22 -22.29
N LEU A 108 -5.51 13.16 -21.80
CA LEU A 108 -5.17 13.93 -20.60
C LEU A 108 -5.27 13.07 -19.33
N PRO A 109 -4.22 13.07 -18.48
CA PRO A 109 -4.23 12.30 -17.25
C PRO A 109 -5.12 12.95 -16.20
N ASP A 110 -5.75 12.13 -15.35
CA ASP A 110 -6.52 12.59 -14.21
C ASP A 110 -5.85 12.21 -12.88
N ARG A 111 -6.54 12.48 -11.77
CA ARG A 111 -6.08 12.09 -10.44
C ARG A 111 -5.83 10.58 -10.34
N ILE A 112 -6.68 9.76 -10.97
CA ILE A 112 -6.57 8.30 -10.91
C ILE A 112 -5.32 7.86 -11.68
N THR A 113 -5.06 8.44 -12.86
CA THR A 113 -3.84 8.19 -13.63
C THR A 113 -2.57 8.45 -12.82
N PHE A 114 -2.47 9.61 -12.16
CA PHE A 114 -1.29 9.88 -11.35
C PHE A 114 -1.18 8.95 -10.15
N LEU A 115 -2.30 8.56 -9.53
CA LEU A 115 -2.28 7.59 -8.45
C LEU A 115 -1.74 6.23 -8.92
N THR A 116 -2.12 5.75 -10.10
CA THR A 116 -1.68 4.45 -10.63
C THR A 116 -0.20 4.48 -11.03
N VAL A 117 0.28 5.56 -11.67
CA VAL A 117 1.70 5.77 -12.00
C VAL A 117 2.56 5.85 -10.74
N LEU A 118 2.14 6.63 -9.73
CA LEU A 118 2.87 6.77 -8.46
C LEU A 118 2.90 5.44 -7.68
N SER A 119 1.80 4.69 -7.72
CA SER A 119 1.74 3.35 -7.15
C SER A 119 2.73 2.40 -7.84
N ALA A 120 2.76 2.40 -9.18
CA ALA A 120 3.71 1.61 -9.96
C ALA A 120 5.16 1.97 -9.62
N CYS A 121 5.47 3.27 -9.51
CA CYS A 121 6.79 3.76 -9.09
C CYS A 121 7.15 3.26 -7.69
N SER A 122 6.19 3.30 -6.74
CA SER A 122 6.39 2.81 -5.38
C SER A 122 6.66 1.31 -5.32
N HIS A 123 5.97 0.50 -6.14
CA HIS A 123 6.15 -0.95 -6.18
C HIS A 123 7.47 -1.35 -6.85
N ALA A 124 7.92 -0.60 -7.86
CA ALA A 124 9.15 -0.86 -8.60
C ALA A 124 10.40 -0.17 -8.01
N GLY A 125 10.25 0.67 -6.99
CA GLY A 125 11.36 1.44 -6.40
C GLY A 125 11.88 2.59 -7.28
N LEU A 126 11.07 3.06 -8.24
CA LEU A 126 11.39 4.15 -9.16
C LEU A 126 11.14 5.51 -8.50
N VAL A 127 11.95 5.83 -7.48
CA VAL A 127 11.73 7.00 -6.62
C VAL A 127 11.88 8.32 -7.39
N LYS A 128 12.83 8.41 -8.32
CA LYS A 128 13.09 9.66 -9.06
C LYS A 128 11.92 9.99 -10.00
N GLU A 129 11.45 8.98 -10.71
CA GLU A 129 10.32 9.02 -11.62
C GLU A 129 9.03 9.32 -10.84
N GLY A 130 8.81 8.64 -9.71
CA GLY A 130 7.69 8.92 -8.82
C GLY A 130 7.67 10.38 -8.34
N HIS A 131 8.81 10.93 -7.94
CA HIS A 131 8.92 12.35 -7.57
C HIS A 131 8.66 13.28 -8.77
N HIS A 132 9.18 12.95 -9.95
CA HIS A 132 8.95 13.73 -11.16
C HIS A 132 7.45 13.82 -11.50
N TYR A 133 6.75 12.69 -11.54
CA TYR A 133 5.32 12.65 -11.87
C TYR A 133 4.44 13.24 -10.75
N PHE A 134 4.83 13.11 -9.49
CA PHE A 134 4.13 13.77 -8.39
C PHE A 134 4.17 15.30 -8.53
N ASN A 135 5.32 15.85 -8.93
CA ASN A 135 5.47 17.28 -9.14
C ASN A 135 4.73 17.76 -10.39
N SER A 136 4.80 16.99 -11.49
CA SER A 136 4.10 17.35 -12.74
C SER A 136 2.58 17.33 -12.59
N MET A 137 2.04 16.40 -11.78
CA MET A 137 0.62 16.33 -11.43
C MET A 137 0.07 17.70 -11.04
N TYR A 138 0.77 18.42 -10.16
CA TYR A 138 0.39 19.78 -9.76
C TYR A 138 0.87 20.85 -10.75
N ALA A 139 2.15 20.86 -11.11
CA ALA A 139 2.77 21.97 -11.82
C ALA A 139 2.38 22.06 -13.30
N VAL A 140 2.10 20.92 -13.94
CA VAL A 140 1.78 20.84 -15.37
C VAL A 140 0.28 20.63 -15.57
N TYR A 141 -0.32 19.73 -14.80
CA TYR A 141 -1.71 19.31 -14.99
C TYR A 141 -2.70 19.99 -14.03
N GLY A 142 -2.23 20.77 -13.04
CA GLY A 142 -3.09 21.47 -12.09
C GLY A 142 -3.86 20.55 -11.14
N ILE A 143 -3.48 19.27 -11.06
CA ILE A 143 -4.16 18.26 -10.26
C ILE A 143 -3.57 18.31 -8.85
N ILE A 144 -4.37 18.70 -7.87
CA ILE A 144 -3.91 18.87 -6.49
C ILE A 144 -3.77 17.49 -5.81
N PRO A 145 -2.59 17.12 -5.28
CA PRO A 145 -2.41 15.86 -4.54
C PRO A 145 -3.19 15.90 -3.22
N GLY A 146 -4.23 15.06 -3.14
CA GLY A 146 -5.16 15.06 -2.01
C GLY A 146 -6.11 16.28 -2.00
N ASN A 147 -7.33 16.08 -1.54
CA ASN A 147 -8.26 17.19 -1.29
C ASN A 147 -8.55 17.19 0.21
N MET A 148 -8.03 18.20 0.91
CA MET A 148 -8.19 18.30 2.36
C MET A 148 -9.66 18.35 2.76
N ASP A 149 -10.49 19.09 2.03
CA ASP A 149 -11.91 19.23 2.34
C ASP A 149 -12.66 17.91 2.19
N ILE A 150 -12.33 17.11 1.16
CA ILE A 150 -12.90 15.77 0.99
C ILE A 150 -12.44 14.85 2.12
N GLY A 151 -11.16 14.88 2.49
CA GLY A 151 -10.65 14.07 3.59
C GLY A 151 -11.25 14.44 4.94
N ILE A 152 -11.50 15.73 5.20
CA ILE A 152 -12.21 16.20 6.38
C ILE A 152 -13.65 15.66 6.39
N LYS A 153 -14.40 15.85 5.29
CA LYS A 153 -15.78 15.35 5.18
C LYS A 153 -15.87 13.83 5.33
N ALA A 154 -14.94 13.09 4.73
CA ALA A 154 -14.86 11.64 4.88
C ALA A 154 -14.59 11.24 6.33
N ALA A 155 -13.67 11.94 7.02
CA ALA A 155 -13.39 11.68 8.42
C ALA A 155 -14.60 12.00 9.33
N GLU A 156 -15.33 13.10 9.07
CA GLU A 156 -16.56 13.45 9.79
C GLU A 156 -17.61 12.34 9.68
N GLN A 157 -17.88 11.84 8.46
CA GLN A 157 -18.79 10.71 8.26
C GLN A 157 -18.32 9.43 8.96
N LEU A 158 -17.01 9.14 8.90
CA LEU A 158 -16.44 7.99 9.60
C LEU A 158 -16.53 8.11 11.12
N PHE A 159 -16.47 9.33 11.68
CA PHE A 159 -16.67 9.57 13.11
C PHE A 159 -18.11 9.34 13.56
N GLU A 160 -19.09 9.46 12.66
CA GLU A 160 -20.48 9.08 12.92
C GLU A 160 -20.70 7.57 12.81
N LEU A 161 -20.09 6.93 11.81
CA LEU A 161 -20.30 5.51 11.52
C LEU A 161 -19.51 4.55 12.43
N LYS A 162 -18.24 4.89 12.73
CA LYS A 162 -17.32 4.07 13.53
C LYS A 162 -16.46 4.97 14.44
N PRO A 163 -17.06 5.59 15.48
CA PRO A 163 -16.37 6.53 16.36
C PRO A 163 -15.18 5.93 17.11
N GLU A 164 -15.13 4.60 17.29
CA GLU A 164 -14.09 3.86 17.98
C GLU A 164 -12.86 3.55 17.11
N HIS A 165 -12.97 3.68 15.79
CA HIS A 165 -11.89 3.34 14.86
C HIS A 165 -10.77 4.40 14.89
N ASP A 166 -9.63 4.05 15.48
CA ASP A 166 -8.49 4.94 15.70
C ASP A 166 -7.86 5.44 14.40
N GLY A 167 -7.83 4.60 13.36
CA GLY A 167 -7.24 4.91 12.06
C GLY A 167 -7.80 6.19 11.43
N THR A 168 -9.10 6.48 11.64
CA THR A 168 -9.76 7.69 11.11
C THR A 168 -9.16 8.95 11.74
N TYR A 169 -8.98 8.94 13.06
CA TYR A 169 -8.38 10.06 13.80
C TYR A 169 -6.91 10.24 13.43
N VAL A 170 -6.16 9.14 13.33
CA VAL A 170 -4.74 9.18 12.96
C VAL A 170 -4.57 9.75 11.55
N GLN A 171 -5.38 9.31 10.59
CA GLN A 171 -5.34 9.82 9.21
C GLN A 171 -5.67 11.31 9.15
N LEU A 172 -6.77 11.75 9.79
CA LEU A 172 -7.15 13.17 9.81
C LEU A 172 -6.07 14.03 10.51
N SER A 173 -5.52 13.54 11.61
CA SER A 173 -4.40 14.19 12.30
C SER A 173 -3.17 14.32 11.39
N ASN A 174 -2.83 13.28 10.62
CA ASN A 174 -1.71 13.33 9.69
C ASN A 174 -1.98 14.33 8.54
N MET A 175 -3.20 14.39 8.03
CA MET A 175 -3.60 15.38 7.01
C MET A 175 -3.41 16.81 7.52
N TYR A 176 -3.83 17.12 8.74
CA TYR A 176 -3.60 18.42 9.35
C TYR A 176 -2.11 18.71 9.59
N ALA A 177 -1.34 17.72 10.02
CA ALA A 177 0.10 17.88 10.27
C ALA A 177 0.87 18.21 8.97
N VAL A 178 0.58 17.51 7.87
CA VAL A 178 1.19 17.77 6.55
C VAL A 178 0.91 19.19 6.06
N ALA A 179 -0.27 19.74 6.38
CA ALA A 179 -0.62 21.13 6.05
C ALA A 179 -0.18 22.16 7.10
N GLY A 180 0.62 21.76 8.11
CA GLY A 180 1.08 22.65 9.18
C GLY A 180 -0.03 23.15 10.13
N ARG A 181 -1.23 22.56 10.09
CA ARG A 181 -2.39 22.94 10.92
C ARG A 181 -2.32 22.30 12.31
N TRP A 182 -1.31 22.65 13.09
CA TRP A 182 -1.04 22.04 14.40
C TRP A 182 -2.15 22.23 15.44
N ALA A 183 -2.92 23.31 15.35
CA ALA A 183 -4.09 23.52 16.20
C ALA A 183 -5.16 22.44 15.98
N ASP A 184 -5.39 22.04 14.73
CA ASP A 184 -6.37 21.01 14.39
C ASP A 184 -5.86 19.61 14.73
N VAL A 185 -4.55 19.35 14.59
CA VAL A 185 -3.90 18.15 15.13
C VAL A 185 -4.19 18.00 16.63
N ALA A 186 -4.04 19.09 17.40
CA ALA A 186 -4.32 19.08 18.83
C ALA A 186 -5.79 18.79 19.14
N LYS A 187 -6.74 19.34 18.35
CA LYS A 187 -8.18 19.05 18.47
C LYS A 187 -8.49 17.58 18.21
N VAL A 188 -7.94 16.99 17.15
CA VAL A 188 -8.16 15.57 16.83
C VAL A 188 -7.60 14.67 17.94
N ARG A 189 -6.40 14.97 18.45
CA ARG A 189 -5.82 14.23 19.59
C ARG A 189 -6.65 14.38 20.87
N LYS A 190 -7.24 15.55 21.11
CA LYS A 190 -8.16 15.77 22.22
C LYS A 190 -9.43 14.92 22.03
N LEU A 191 -10.01 14.94 20.84
CA LEU A 191 -11.19 14.15 20.51
C LEU A 191 -10.97 12.65 20.71
N MET A 192 -9.80 12.12 20.33
CA MET A 192 -9.42 10.73 20.62
C MET A 192 -9.45 10.44 22.12
N ARG A 193 -8.86 11.32 22.95
CA ARG A 193 -8.87 11.15 24.40
C ARG A 193 -10.27 11.22 24.98
N ASP A 194 -11.06 12.20 24.56
CA ASP A 194 -12.43 12.42 25.06
C ASP A 194 -13.35 11.23 24.72
N ARG A 195 -13.09 10.54 23.59
CA ARG A 195 -13.82 9.34 23.17
C ARG A 195 -13.18 8.03 23.65
N GLY A 196 -12.09 8.09 24.41
CA GLY A 196 -11.36 6.90 24.89
C GLY A 196 -10.69 6.08 23.77
N VAL A 197 -10.57 6.64 22.56
CA VAL A 197 -9.97 5.99 21.41
C VAL A 197 -8.46 5.98 21.59
N LYS A 198 -7.89 4.78 21.68
CA LYS A 198 -6.43 4.58 21.74
C LYS A 198 -5.95 4.14 20.38
N LYS A 199 -4.82 4.72 19.95
CA LYS A 199 -4.13 4.27 18.76
C LYS A 199 -3.70 2.82 18.97
N GLU A 200 -4.05 1.95 18.03
CA GLU A 200 -3.53 0.59 18.00
C GLU A 200 -2.02 0.64 17.72
N PRO A 201 -1.18 0.05 18.59
CA PRO A 201 0.23 -0.01 18.33
C PRO A 201 0.50 -0.92 17.14
N GLY A 202 1.50 -0.56 16.33
CA GLY A 202 2.00 -1.46 15.30
C GLY A 202 2.63 -2.69 15.96
N CYS A 203 2.18 -3.87 15.58
CA CYS A 203 2.71 -5.13 16.08
C CYS A 203 3.01 -6.08 14.92
N SER A 204 4.04 -6.89 15.09
CA SER A 204 4.42 -7.94 14.17
C SER A 204 4.37 -9.27 14.89
N TRP A 205 3.86 -10.31 14.26
CA TRP A 205 3.77 -11.62 14.88
C TRP A 205 4.11 -12.75 13.91
N LEU A 206 4.49 -13.88 14.48
CA LEU A 206 4.79 -15.11 13.77
C LEU A 206 4.38 -16.32 14.59
N GLU A 207 4.22 -17.44 13.92
CA GLU A 207 3.93 -18.72 14.56
C GLU A 207 5.20 -19.58 14.61
N VAL A 208 5.57 -20.01 15.81
CA VAL A 208 6.72 -20.90 16.06
C VAL A 208 6.24 -21.97 17.04
N GLU A 209 6.48 -23.24 16.71
CA GLU A 209 6.08 -24.36 17.57
C GLU A 209 4.59 -24.33 17.99
N ASN A 210 3.71 -23.92 17.06
CA ASN A 210 2.26 -23.80 17.29
C ASN A 210 1.86 -22.74 18.34
N MET A 211 2.76 -21.79 18.63
CA MET A 211 2.49 -20.61 19.45
C MET A 211 2.67 -19.33 18.64
N VAL A 212 1.78 -18.37 18.87
CA VAL A 212 1.88 -17.03 18.27
C VAL A 212 2.75 -16.14 19.16
N HIS A 213 3.84 -15.66 18.59
CA HIS A 213 4.75 -14.70 19.23
C HIS A 213 4.50 -13.31 18.65
N VAL A 214 4.12 -12.36 19.50
CA VAL A 214 3.82 -10.98 19.13
C VAL A 214 4.94 -10.08 19.63
N PHE A 215 5.38 -9.17 18.76
CA PHE A 215 6.39 -8.16 19.04
C PHE A 215 5.82 -6.76 18.82
N LEU A 216 6.13 -5.84 19.73
CA LEU A 216 5.86 -4.41 19.62
C LEU A 216 7.15 -3.62 19.29
N VAL A 217 7.01 -2.34 18.93
CA VAL A 217 8.18 -1.44 18.86
C VAL A 217 8.75 -1.26 20.26
N ASP A 218 10.07 -1.34 20.39
CA ASP A 218 10.76 -1.31 21.70
C ASP A 218 10.22 -2.36 22.68
N ASP A 219 9.89 -3.55 22.18
CA ASP A 219 9.36 -4.64 23.01
C ASP A 219 10.29 -4.91 24.20
N ALA A 220 9.71 -5.00 25.39
CA ALA A 220 10.38 -5.38 26.63
C ALA A 220 9.62 -6.48 27.39
N VAL A 221 8.53 -6.99 26.80
CA VAL A 221 7.58 -7.91 27.42
C VAL A 221 7.81 -9.34 26.96
N HIS A 222 8.21 -9.54 25.70
CA HIS A 222 8.42 -10.88 25.17
C HIS A 222 9.50 -11.66 25.99
N PRO A 223 9.24 -12.92 26.41
CA PRO A 223 10.14 -13.64 27.34
C PRO A 223 11.59 -13.77 26.86
N GLU A 224 11.79 -13.86 25.56
CA GLU A 224 13.11 -14.01 24.93
C GLU A 224 13.63 -12.73 24.27
N VAL A 225 13.04 -11.57 24.58
CA VAL A 225 13.33 -10.32 23.86
C VAL A 225 14.81 -9.91 23.91
N HIS A 226 15.50 -10.16 25.02
CA HIS A 226 16.93 -9.91 25.14
C HIS A 226 17.77 -10.75 24.17
N ALA A 227 17.40 -12.02 23.97
CA ALA A 227 18.08 -12.88 23.01
C ALA A 227 17.82 -12.42 21.57
N VAL A 228 16.59 -11.94 21.29
CA VAL A 228 16.21 -11.35 20.00
C VAL A 228 17.03 -10.10 19.71
N TYR A 229 17.14 -9.13 20.63
CA TYR A 229 17.96 -7.94 20.45
C TYR A 229 19.43 -8.28 20.20
N ASN A 230 20.01 -9.18 21.00
CA ASN A 230 21.41 -9.61 20.82
C ASN A 230 21.66 -10.24 19.45
N TYR A 231 20.70 -11.02 18.93
CA TYR A 231 20.82 -11.61 17.60
C TYR A 231 20.63 -10.56 16.49
N LEU A 232 19.67 -9.65 16.67
CA LEU A 232 19.40 -8.56 15.74
C LEU A 232 20.60 -7.61 15.60
N ASP A 233 21.31 -7.32 16.69
CA ASP A 233 22.52 -6.49 16.64
C ASP A 233 23.66 -7.17 15.89
N LYS A 234 23.83 -8.50 16.03
CA LYS A 234 24.77 -9.27 15.21
C LYS A 234 24.38 -9.23 13.74
N LEU A 235 23.10 -9.45 13.41
CA LEU A 235 22.60 -9.33 12.05
C LEU A 235 22.85 -7.93 11.48
N ARG A 236 22.60 -6.88 12.25
CA ARG A 236 22.82 -5.49 11.84
C ARG A 236 24.26 -5.23 11.43
N GLN A 237 25.22 -5.75 12.19
CA GLN A 237 26.65 -5.62 11.86
C GLN A 237 26.98 -6.29 10.52
N GLU A 238 26.45 -7.49 10.27
CA GLU A 238 26.63 -8.18 8.98
C GLU A 238 25.91 -7.47 7.83
N MET A 239 24.71 -6.95 8.06
CA MET A 239 23.98 -6.15 7.07
C MET A 239 24.75 -4.89 6.68
N LYS A 240 25.35 -4.18 7.65
CA LYS A 240 26.20 -3.01 7.38
C LYS A 240 27.40 -3.36 6.51
N LYS A 241 28.01 -4.54 6.67
CA LYS A 241 29.09 -5.02 5.79
C LYS A 241 28.65 -5.25 4.35
N LEU A 242 27.37 -5.59 4.13
CA LEU A 242 26.76 -5.70 2.79
C LEU A 242 26.29 -4.35 2.23
N GLY A 243 26.45 -3.26 2.97
CA GLY A 243 26.08 -1.91 2.52
C GLY A 243 24.68 -1.45 2.96
N TYR A 244 24.02 -2.13 3.89
CA TYR A 244 22.77 -1.64 4.48
C TYR A 244 23.01 -0.34 5.28
N VAL A 245 22.29 0.72 4.91
CA VAL A 245 22.25 2.00 5.63
C VAL A 245 20.79 2.27 6.04
N PRO A 246 20.51 2.48 7.34
CA PRO A 246 19.16 2.80 7.80
C PRO A 246 18.63 4.11 7.19
N ASP A 247 17.42 4.09 6.63
CA ASP A 247 16.79 5.28 6.06
C ASP A 247 16.00 6.05 7.13
N THR A 248 16.64 7.03 7.76
CA THR A 248 16.08 7.84 8.86
C THR A 248 14.90 8.73 8.45
N LYS A 249 14.60 8.87 7.14
CA LYS A 249 13.42 9.59 6.66
C LYS A 249 12.10 8.93 7.07
N PHE A 250 12.13 7.63 7.41
CA PHE A 250 10.96 6.91 7.90
C PHE A 250 10.64 7.18 9.38
N VAL A 251 11.49 7.93 10.09
CA VAL A 251 11.20 8.40 11.46
C VAL A 251 10.71 9.84 11.39
N LEU A 252 9.39 10.02 11.53
CA LEU A 252 8.72 11.32 11.44
C LEU A 252 8.88 12.20 12.70
N HIS A 253 9.48 11.67 13.77
CA HIS A 253 9.72 12.43 15.00
C HIS A 253 10.98 13.30 14.88
N ASP A 254 10.90 14.51 15.43
CA ASP A 254 12.03 15.43 15.49
C ASP A 254 12.99 14.97 16.60
N MET A 255 14.01 14.22 16.19
CA MET A 255 14.96 13.49 17.04
C MET A 255 16.34 13.56 16.39
N GLU A 256 17.40 13.45 17.20
CA GLU A 256 18.76 13.38 16.67
C GLU A 256 18.97 12.12 15.81
N PHE A 257 19.94 12.19 14.89
CA PHE A 257 20.19 11.13 13.92
C PHE A 257 20.39 9.75 14.56
N ASP A 258 21.18 9.67 15.64
CA ASP A 258 21.46 8.43 16.35
C ASP A 258 20.21 7.85 17.02
N GLN A 259 19.32 8.71 17.51
CA GLN A 259 18.05 8.30 18.10
C GLN A 259 17.06 7.79 17.03
N LYS A 260 17.09 8.36 15.82
CA LYS A 260 16.31 7.87 14.67
C LYS A 260 16.80 6.50 14.21
N GLU A 261 18.12 6.30 14.14
CA GLU A 261 18.69 5.00 13.79
C GLU A 261 18.32 3.94 14.84
N TYR A 262 18.37 4.28 16.13
CA TYR A 262 17.94 3.38 17.19
C TYR A 262 16.46 2.99 17.05
N ALA A 263 15.56 3.97 16.88
CA ALA A 263 14.12 3.72 16.72
C ALA A 263 13.80 2.80 15.54
N LEU A 264 14.46 2.98 14.38
CA LEU A 264 14.29 2.09 13.23
C LEU A 264 14.72 0.66 13.51
N SER A 265 15.66 0.49 14.42
CA SER A 265 16.26 -0.80 14.69
C SER A 265 15.44 -1.68 15.62
N THR A 266 14.61 -1.07 16.45
CA THR A 266 13.72 -1.73 17.40
C THR A 266 12.29 -1.90 16.85
N HIS A 267 12.11 -1.71 15.54
CA HIS A 267 10.84 -1.97 14.87
C HIS A 267 10.40 -3.43 15.02
N SER A 268 9.10 -3.63 15.28
CA SER A 268 8.50 -4.94 15.55
C SER A 268 8.78 -5.97 14.45
N GLU A 269 8.85 -5.55 13.17
CA GLU A 269 9.16 -6.45 12.05
C GLU A 269 10.53 -7.10 12.20
N LYS A 270 11.54 -6.30 12.57
CA LYS A 270 12.93 -6.77 12.70
C LYS A 270 13.05 -7.73 13.86
N LEU A 271 12.33 -7.46 14.96
CA LEU A 271 12.25 -8.36 16.12
C LEU A 271 11.60 -9.70 15.76
N ALA A 272 10.43 -9.65 15.09
CA ALA A 272 9.71 -10.84 14.65
C ALA A 272 10.54 -11.71 13.69
N VAL A 273 11.20 -11.10 12.70
CA VAL A 273 12.09 -11.80 11.77
C VAL A 273 13.30 -12.40 12.48
N ALA A 274 13.95 -11.63 13.37
CA ALA A 274 15.08 -12.11 14.15
C ALA A 274 14.69 -13.33 15.02
N PHE A 275 13.53 -13.28 15.69
CA PHE A 275 13.01 -14.41 16.45
C PHE A 275 12.76 -15.64 15.57
N GLY A 276 12.11 -15.44 14.40
CA GLY A 276 11.87 -16.51 13.43
C GLY A 276 13.17 -17.16 12.93
N LEU A 277 14.21 -16.35 12.70
CA LEU A 277 15.53 -16.82 12.28
C LEU A 277 16.24 -17.63 13.37
N MET A 278 16.04 -17.28 14.64
CA MET A 278 16.62 -17.99 15.78
C MET A 278 15.95 -19.35 16.02
N LYS A 279 14.62 -19.43 15.86
CA LYS A 279 13.85 -20.61 16.27
C LYS A 279 13.58 -21.60 15.15
N LEU A 280 13.34 -21.12 13.93
CA LEU A 280 12.94 -22.00 12.82
C LEU A 280 14.18 -22.55 12.10
N PRO A 281 14.16 -23.84 11.68
CA PRO A 281 15.32 -24.51 11.08
C PRO A 281 15.76 -23.86 9.75
N ARG A 282 17.05 -24.02 9.41
CA ARG A 282 17.67 -23.51 8.17
C ARG A 282 17.01 -24.15 6.93
N GLY A 283 15.97 -23.51 6.41
CA GLY A 283 15.18 -23.99 5.26
C GLY A 283 13.68 -23.83 5.44
N ALA A 284 13.18 -23.68 6.67
CA ALA A 284 11.77 -23.36 6.88
C ALA A 284 11.44 -21.95 6.36
N THR A 285 10.25 -21.74 5.83
CA THR A 285 9.79 -20.40 5.47
C THR A 285 9.43 -19.64 6.74
N ILE A 286 9.93 -18.43 6.90
CA ILE A 286 9.50 -17.51 7.97
C ILE A 286 8.39 -16.65 7.38
N ARG A 287 7.23 -16.65 8.03
CA ARG A 287 6.09 -15.79 7.67
C ARG A 287 5.85 -14.85 8.83
N VAL A 288 6.07 -13.56 8.61
CA VAL A 288 5.78 -12.52 9.60
C VAL A 288 4.54 -11.76 9.16
N PHE A 289 3.56 -11.67 10.05
CA PHE A 289 2.35 -10.90 9.86
C PHE A 289 2.48 -9.55 10.57
N LYS A 290 1.76 -8.54 10.08
CA LYS A 290 1.71 -7.20 10.67
C LYS A 290 0.32 -6.60 10.53
N ASN A 291 -0.10 -5.80 11.51
CA ASN A 291 -1.36 -5.04 11.46
C ASN A 291 -1.25 -3.69 10.70
N LEU A 292 -0.03 -3.23 10.39
CA LEU A 292 0.24 -1.99 9.67
C LEU A 292 1.15 -2.24 8.46
N ARG A 293 1.15 -1.31 7.48
CA ARG A 293 2.06 -1.36 6.33
C ARG A 293 3.52 -1.35 6.81
N ILE A 294 4.33 -2.24 6.26
CA ILE A 294 5.77 -2.34 6.55
C ILE A 294 6.47 -1.05 6.13
N CYS A 295 7.33 -0.53 7.01
CA CYS A 295 8.13 0.65 6.74
C CYS A 295 9.17 0.38 5.63
N GLY A 296 9.49 1.38 4.79
CA GLY A 296 10.42 1.17 3.66
C GLY A 296 11.81 0.67 4.10
N ASP A 297 12.33 1.23 5.20
CA ASP A 297 13.57 0.74 5.82
C ASP A 297 13.47 -0.72 6.29
N CYS A 298 12.35 -1.10 6.91
CA CYS A 298 12.09 -2.45 7.38
C CYS A 298 12.10 -3.45 6.21
N HIS A 299 11.42 -3.09 5.12
CA HIS A 299 11.39 -3.89 3.90
C HIS A 299 12.80 -4.08 3.32
N ASN A 300 13.60 -3.01 3.27
CA ASN A 300 14.99 -3.08 2.82
C ASN A 300 15.85 -3.94 3.76
N ALA A 301 15.73 -3.71 5.07
CA ALA A 301 16.43 -4.47 6.10
C ALA A 301 16.16 -5.98 6.01
N ILE A 302 14.92 -6.39 5.76
CA ILE A 302 14.54 -7.79 5.61
C ILE A 302 15.22 -8.43 4.38
N LYS A 303 15.39 -7.70 3.27
CA LYS A 303 16.15 -8.18 2.11
C LYS A 303 17.61 -8.48 2.48
N TYR A 304 18.26 -7.54 3.16
CA TYR A 304 19.62 -7.74 3.65
C TYR A 304 19.73 -8.87 4.67
N MET A 305 18.76 -9.01 5.59
CA MET A 305 18.71 -10.15 6.52
C MET A 305 18.64 -11.48 5.76
N SER A 306 17.76 -11.56 4.75
CA SER A 306 17.62 -12.74 3.88
C SER A 306 18.93 -13.09 3.17
N GLU A 307 19.69 -12.09 2.71
CA GLU A 307 21.01 -12.28 2.09
C GLU A 307 22.06 -12.76 3.09
N VAL A 308 22.16 -12.12 4.26
CA VAL A 308 23.11 -12.49 5.34
C VAL A 308 22.91 -13.95 5.74
N VAL A 309 21.67 -14.39 5.94
CA VAL A 309 21.36 -15.76 6.40
C VAL A 309 21.15 -16.75 5.26
N ARG A 310 21.21 -16.31 4.00
CA ARG A 310 20.95 -17.11 2.79
C ARG A 310 19.63 -17.89 2.87
N ARG A 311 18.56 -17.23 3.34
CA ARG A 311 17.25 -17.85 3.58
C ARG A 311 16.14 -16.90 3.15
N LYS A 312 15.24 -17.38 2.30
CA LYS A 312 14.09 -16.60 1.83
C LYS A 312 13.15 -16.26 2.99
N LEU A 313 12.87 -14.97 3.15
CA LEU A 313 11.92 -14.40 4.12
C LEU A 313 10.68 -13.91 3.35
N LEU A 314 9.48 -14.23 3.85
CA LEU A 314 8.19 -13.84 3.25
C LEU A 314 7.37 -12.98 4.20
#